data_AF-A0A2G9T4D8-F1
#
_entry.id   AF-A0A2G9T4D8-F1
#
_cell.length_a   1.000
_cell.length_b   1.000
_cell.length_c   1.000
_cell.angle_alpha   90.00
_cell.angle_beta   90.00
_cell.angle_gamma   90.00
#
_symmetry.space_group_name_H-M   'P 1'
#
loop_
_entity.id
_entity.type
_entity.pdbx_description
1 polymer ?
#
loop_
_entity_poly.entity_id
_entity_poly.type
_entity_poly.pdbx_seq_one_letter_code
_entity_poly.pdbx_strand_id
1 'polypeptide(L)'
;SLRVRRESRGTESLLTVEWEGIQTGDHPDTDVKGFLVEYRAEKDKHWMVHSGIIPYKGPNHQYRVQIPKLPTGVAYFVRIKVLGAHNEILVETAEIRARNEIVSIKCES
;
A
#
# COMPACT_ATOMS: atom_id res chain seq x y z
N SER A 1 13.36 -36.50 -11.15
CA SER A 1 12.11 -35.77 -11.33
C SER A 1 11.59 -35.31 -9.98
N LEU A 2 11.79 -34.05 -9.62
CA LEU A 2 11.36 -33.53 -8.32
C LEU A 2 10.02 -32.81 -8.49
N ARG A 3 8.94 -33.47 -8.08
CA ARG A 3 7.63 -32.82 -7.90
C ARG A 3 7.70 -32.03 -6.59
N VAL A 4 7.81 -30.71 -6.70
CA VAL A 4 7.61 -29.80 -5.57
C VAL A 4 6.11 -29.76 -5.28
N ARG A 5 5.70 -30.41 -4.19
CA ARG A 5 4.33 -30.31 -3.68
C ARG A 5 4.20 -28.94 -3.03
N ARG A 6 3.47 -28.03 -3.67
CA ARG A 6 3.09 -26.73 -3.10
C ARG A 6 2.30 -27.01 -1.83
N GLU A 7 2.92 -26.85 -0.66
CA GLU A 7 2.22 -26.93 0.62
C GLU A 7 1.48 -25.61 0.83
N SER A 8 0.35 -25.49 0.14
CA SER A 8 -0.68 -24.49 0.39
C SER A 8 -1.40 -24.88 1.69
N ARG A 9 -0.76 -24.69 2.85
CA ARG A 9 -1.41 -24.89 4.16
C ARG A 9 -1.98 -23.61 4.79
N GLY A 10 -1.91 -22.47 4.11
CA GLY A 10 -2.65 -21.27 4.50
C GLY A 10 -3.68 -20.92 3.44
N THR A 11 -4.95 -20.76 3.82
CA THR A 11 -5.95 -20.07 2.98
C THR A 11 -5.70 -18.56 2.93
N GLU A 12 -4.78 -18.08 3.76
CA GLU A 12 -4.44 -16.70 3.98
C GLU A 12 -3.02 -16.39 3.49
N SER A 13 -2.86 -15.23 2.85
CA SER A 13 -1.61 -14.61 2.45
C SER A 13 -1.39 -13.29 3.19
N LEU A 14 -0.15 -12.83 3.13
CA LEU A 14 0.30 -11.55 3.66
C LEU A 14 0.75 -10.67 2.49
N LEU A 15 0.26 -9.44 2.46
CA LEU A 15 0.73 -8.42 1.53
C LEU A 15 1.52 -7.36 2.29
N THR A 16 2.78 -7.21 1.94
CA THR A 16 3.66 -6.14 2.40
C THR A 16 3.65 -5.02 1.37
N VAL A 17 3.35 -3.81 1.82
CA VAL A 17 3.40 -2.59 1.00
C VAL A 17 4.48 -1.69 1.57
N GLU A 18 5.44 -1.32 0.74
CA GLU A 18 6.56 -0.46 1.10
C GLU A 18 6.57 0.77 0.20
N TRP A 19 6.89 1.93 0.76
CA TRP A 19 7.01 3.18 0.01
C TRP A 19 7.97 4.14 0.70
N GLU A 20 8.50 5.07 -0.08
CA GLU A 20 9.25 6.21 0.42
C GLU A 20 8.32 7.41 0.62
N GLY A 21 8.65 8.27 1.57
CA GLY A 21 7.95 9.53 1.77
C GLY A 21 7.89 10.36 0.48
N ILE A 22 6.80 11.12 0.34
CA ILE A 22 6.63 12.08 -0.74
C ILE A 22 7.75 13.12 -0.66
N GLN A 23 8.41 13.39 -1.78
CA GLN A 23 9.33 14.52 -1.90
C GLN A 23 8.50 15.82 -1.96
N THR A 24 8.89 16.82 -1.18
CA THR A 24 8.10 18.04 -0.92
C THR A 24 8.06 19.05 -2.06
N GLY A 25 8.20 18.61 -3.32
CA GLY A 25 8.30 19.50 -4.47
C GLY A 25 7.17 20.54 -4.50
N ASP A 26 5.95 20.05 -4.68
CA ASP A 26 4.74 20.89 -4.78
C ASP A 26 3.97 21.03 -3.46
N HIS A 27 4.36 20.29 -2.42
CA HIS A 27 3.70 20.28 -1.11
C HIS A 27 4.74 20.41 0.02
N PRO A 28 4.68 21.49 0.82
CA PRO A 28 5.49 21.60 2.04
C PRO A 28 5.32 20.39 2.97
N ASP A 29 6.38 19.97 3.65
CA ASP A 29 6.34 18.91 4.67
C ASP A 29 5.26 19.17 5.73
N THR A 30 5.03 20.44 6.06
CA THR A 30 4.03 20.88 7.06
C THR A 30 2.60 20.58 6.65
N ASP A 31 2.35 20.41 5.36
CA ASP A 31 1.01 20.23 4.82
C ASP A 31 0.65 18.74 4.77
N VAL A 32 1.64 17.84 4.87
CA VAL A 32 1.44 16.39 4.80
C VAL A 32 1.14 15.82 6.19
N LYS A 33 -0.10 15.38 6.38
CA LYS A 33 -0.54 14.69 7.60
C LYS A 33 -0.06 13.24 7.66
N GLY A 34 -0.06 12.55 6.52
CA GLY A 34 0.22 11.12 6.48
C GLY A 34 -0.30 10.43 5.23
N PHE A 35 -0.45 9.12 5.32
CA PHE A 35 -0.81 8.25 4.20
C PHE A 35 -2.02 7.38 4.55
N LEU A 36 -2.88 7.14 3.56
CA LEU A 36 -3.81 6.01 3.56
C LEU A 36 -3.31 4.97 2.58
N VAL A 37 -3.21 3.73 3.05
CA VAL A 37 -2.96 2.58 2.19
C VAL A 37 -4.31 1.93 1.90
N GLU A 38 -4.70 1.94 0.62
CA GLU A 38 -5.92 1.31 0.15
C GLU A 38 -5.60 0.07 -0.66
N TYR A 39 -6.40 -0.97 -0.50
CA TYR A 39 -6.28 -2.21 -1.25
C TYR A 39 -7.64 -2.76 -1.67
N ARG A 40 -7.70 -3.48 -2.78
CA ARG A 40 -8.87 -4.22 -3.23
C ARG A 40 -8.48 -5.50 -3.94
N ALA A 41 -9.30 -6.54 -3.87
CA ALA A 41 -9.11 -7.69 -4.74
C ALA A 41 -9.33 -7.28 -6.20
N GLU A 42 -8.65 -7.92 -7.14
CA GLU A 42 -8.73 -7.60 -8.57
C GLU A 42 -10.17 -7.62 -9.11
N LYS A 43 -11.02 -8.50 -8.57
CA LYS A 43 -12.42 -8.65 -8.96
C LYS A 43 -13.37 -7.71 -8.22
N ASP A 44 -12.90 -7.04 -7.17
CA ASP A 44 -13.71 -6.16 -6.33
C ASP A 44 -13.62 -4.72 -6.83
N LYS A 45 -14.72 -3.97 -6.65
CA LYS A 45 -14.80 -2.54 -6.97
C LYS A 45 -14.55 -1.64 -5.75
N HIS A 46 -14.69 -2.19 -4.55
CA HIS A 46 -14.58 -1.44 -3.31
C HIS A 46 -13.16 -1.48 -2.76
N TRP A 47 -12.64 -0.31 -2.41
CA TRP A 47 -11.36 -0.17 -1.73
C TRP A 47 -11.55 -0.35 -0.22
N MET A 48 -10.65 -1.11 0.39
CA MET A 48 -10.50 -1.23 1.83
C MET A 48 -9.31 -0.37 2.28
N VAL A 49 -9.43 0.26 3.44
CA VAL A 49 -8.35 1.05 4.06
C VAL A 49 -7.61 0.18 5.07
N HIS A 50 -6.29 0.12 4.97
CA HIS A 50 -5.46 -0.54 5.96
C HIS A 50 -5.27 0.34 7.20
N SER A 51 -5.73 -0.12 8.37
CA SER A 51 -5.39 0.37 9.73
C SER A 51 -5.42 1.89 9.98
N GLY A 52 -6.10 2.66 9.14
CA GLY A 52 -6.20 4.12 9.27
C GLY A 52 -5.00 4.87 8.68
N ILE A 53 -4.74 6.07 9.23
CA ILE A 53 -3.72 6.99 8.71
C ILE A 53 -2.34 6.58 9.25
N ILE A 54 -1.37 6.39 8.36
CA ILE A 54 0.05 6.27 8.71
C ILE A 54 0.65 7.68 8.82
N PRO A 55 1.11 8.13 10.00
CA PRO A 55 1.62 9.49 10.16
C PRO A 55 2.87 9.76 9.33
N TYR A 56 2.95 10.95 8.75
CA TYR A 56 4.14 11.40 8.02
C TYR A 56 5.31 11.66 8.97
N LYS A 57 6.51 11.24 8.55
CA LYS A 57 7.78 11.34 9.27
C LYS A 57 8.90 11.98 8.43
N GLY A 58 8.58 12.48 7.24
CA GLY A 58 9.53 13.10 6.31
C GLY A 58 9.73 12.33 5.01
N PRO A 59 10.41 12.97 4.03
CA PRO A 59 10.47 12.53 2.64
C PRO A 59 11.35 11.29 2.47
N ASN A 60 12.45 11.19 3.21
CA ASN A 60 13.39 10.06 3.11
C ASN A 60 13.03 8.88 4.03
N HIS A 61 11.87 8.94 4.69
CA HIS A 61 11.44 7.85 5.56
C HIS A 61 10.91 6.69 4.72
N GLN A 62 11.39 5.48 5.02
CA GLN A 62 10.88 4.25 4.42
C GLN A 62 9.72 3.72 5.27
N TYR A 63 8.54 3.69 4.67
CA TYR A 63 7.33 3.21 5.30
C TYR A 63 7.05 1.77 4.86
N ARG A 64 6.40 1.03 5.76
CA ARG A 64 6.00 -0.35 5.52
C ARG A 64 4.72 -0.64 6.26
N VAL A 65 3.77 -1.28 5.58
CA VAL A 65 2.62 -1.92 6.22
C VAL A 65 2.46 -3.36 5.77
N GLN A 66 1.79 -4.12 6.62
CA GLN A 66 1.48 -5.52 6.41
C GLN A 66 -0.03 -5.69 6.46
N ILE A 67 -0.62 -6.19 5.38
CA ILE A 67 -2.03 -6.50 5.25
C ILE A 67 -2.16 -8.03 5.34
N PRO A 68 -2.44 -8.58 6.53
CA PRO A 68 -2.53 -10.02 6.73
C PRO A 68 -3.90 -10.57 6.32
N LYS A 69 -4.04 -11.90 6.35
CA LYS A 69 -5.32 -12.62 6.21
C LYS A 69 -6.03 -12.39 4.88
N LEU A 70 -5.26 -12.17 3.81
CA LEU A 70 -5.83 -12.02 2.47
C LEU A 70 -6.08 -13.40 1.84
N PRO A 71 -7.20 -13.63 1.16
CA PRO A 71 -7.40 -14.85 0.38
C PRO A 71 -6.24 -15.17 -0.57
N THR A 72 -5.67 -16.37 -0.44
CA THR A 72 -4.67 -16.88 -1.39
C THR A 72 -5.26 -17.09 -2.79
N GLY A 73 -4.42 -16.95 -3.83
CA GLY A 73 -4.83 -17.15 -5.22
C GLY A 73 -5.59 -15.97 -5.85
N VAL A 74 -5.74 -14.87 -5.10
CA VAL A 74 -6.33 -13.61 -5.56
C VAL A 74 -5.21 -12.58 -5.76
N ALA A 75 -5.24 -11.87 -6.89
CA ALA A 75 -4.39 -10.69 -7.07
C ALA A 75 -5.06 -9.48 -6.42
N TYR A 76 -4.26 -8.58 -5.86
CA TYR A 76 -4.73 -7.35 -5.23
C TYR A 76 -4.22 -6.14 -5.99
N PHE A 77 -4.99 -5.06 -5.99
CA PHE A 77 -4.50 -3.74 -6.32
C PHE A 77 -4.28 -2.96 -5.03
N VAL A 78 -3.21 -2.17 -4.99
CA VAL A 78 -2.85 -1.30 -3.89
C VAL A 78 -2.61 0.10 -4.42
N ARG A 79 -2.99 1.11 -3.64
CA ARG A 79 -2.59 2.51 -3.87
C ARG A 79 -2.37 3.23 -2.55
N ILE A 80 -1.64 4.33 -2.62
CA ILE A 80 -1.37 5.21 -1.50
C ILE A 80 -2.00 6.57 -1.79
N LYS A 81 -2.71 7.11 -0.80
CA LYS A 81 -3.18 8.49 -0.81
C LYS A 81 -2.39 9.29 0.21
N VAL A 82 -1.80 10.40 -0.22
CA VAL A 82 -1.18 11.38 0.67
C VAL A 82 -2.27 12.29 1.19
N LEU A 83 -2.41 12.35 2.51
CA LEU A 83 -3.37 13.21 3.19
C LEU A 83 -2.74 14.54 3.58
N GLY A 84 -3.46 15.61 3.31
CA GLY A 84 -3.15 16.95 3.79
C GLY A 84 -3.61 17.19 5.23
N ALA A 85 -3.28 18.37 5.76
CA ALA A 85 -3.57 18.78 7.13
C ALA A 85 -5.08 18.73 7.48
N HIS A 86 -5.95 18.91 6.49
CA HIS A 86 -7.41 18.93 6.64
C HIS A 86 -8.10 17.65 6.11
N ASN A 87 -7.36 16.56 5.93
CA ASN A 87 -7.81 15.28 5.35
C ASN A 87 -8.19 15.33 3.86
N GLU A 88 -7.83 16.40 3.16
CA GLU A 88 -7.83 16.44 1.71
C GLU A 88 -6.80 15.47 1.14
N ILE A 89 -7.05 14.96 -0.07
CA ILE A 89 -6.10 14.12 -0.78
C ILE A 89 -5.20 15.05 -1.60
N LEU A 90 -3.92 15.10 -1.26
CA LEU A 90 -2.93 15.87 -2.01
C LEU A 90 -2.45 15.10 -3.24
N VAL A 91 -2.12 13.82 -3.04
CA VAL A 91 -1.61 12.92 -4.08
C VAL A 91 -2.30 11.57 -3.97
N GLU A 92 -2.63 10.97 -5.12
CA GLU A 92 -3.06 9.58 -5.23
C GLU A 92 -2.12 8.84 -6.20
N THR A 93 -1.45 7.80 -5.72
CA THR A 93 -0.54 7.01 -6.57
C THR A 93 -1.33 6.18 -7.58
N ALA A 94 -0.67 5.78 -8.67
CA ALA A 94 -1.20 4.75 -9.56
C ALA A 94 -1.57 3.46 -8.80
N GLU A 95 -2.58 2.74 -9.31
CA GLU A 95 -2.93 1.42 -8.81
C GLU A 95 -1.86 0.39 -9.20
N ILE A 96 -1.25 -0.25 -8.21
CA ILE A 96 -0.21 -1.24 -8.44
C ILE A 96 -0.77 -2.64 -8.16
N ARG A 97 -0.64 -3.53 -9.14
CA ARG A 97 -1.08 -4.92 -9.03
C ARG A 97 -0.07 -5.74 -8.23
N ALA A 98 -0.45 -6.13 -7.03
CA ALA A 98 0.26 -7.06 -6.17
C ALA A 98 -0.03 -8.52 -6.60
N ARG A 99 0.97 -9.20 -7.16
CA ARG A 99 0.95 -10.67 -7.40
C ARG A 99 1.71 -11.46 -6.35
N ASN A 100 2.62 -10.80 -5.62
CA ASN A 100 3.58 -11.38 -4.69
C ASN A 100 3.39 -10.76 -3.30
N GLU A 101 4.10 -11.28 -2.31
CA GLU A 101 4.00 -10.84 -0.90
C GLU A 101 4.55 -9.44 -0.64
N ILE A 102 5.32 -8.84 -1.57
CA ILE A 102 5.92 -7.50 -1.41
C ILE A 102 5.64 -6.65 -2.65
N VAL A 103 5.19 -5.41 -2.42
CA VAL A 103 5.01 -4.37 -3.44
C VAL A 103 5.66 -3.07 -2.96
N SER A 104 6.49 -2.48 -3.81
CA SER A 104 7.10 -1.17 -3.58
C SER A 104 6.42 -0.10 -4.43
N ILE A 105 6.05 1.02 -3.81
CA ILE A 105 5.33 2.13 -4.44
C ILE A 105 6.16 3.40 -4.29
N LYS A 106 6.27 4.18 -5.36
CA LYS A 106 6.83 5.54 -5.32
C LYS A 106 5.69 6.54 -5.24
N CYS A 107 5.77 7.45 -4.26
CA CYS A 107 4.88 8.59 -4.17
C CYS A 107 5.53 9.75 -4.93
N GLU A 108 5.11 9.98 -6.17
CA GLU A 108 5.53 11.14 -6.97
C GLU A 108 4.50 12.26 -6.76
N SER A 109 4.97 13.49 -6.52
CA SER A 109 4.14 14.70 -6.49
C SER A 109 3.79 15.14 -7.90
#